data_AF-A0A9E2VN45-F1
#
_entry.id   AF-A0A9E2VN45-F1
#
_cell.length_a   1.000
_cell.length_b   1.000
_cell.length_c   1.000
_cell.angle_alpha   90.00
_cell.angle_beta   90.00
_cell.angle_gamma   90.00
#
_symmetry.space_group_name_H-M   'P 1'
#
loop_
_entity.id
_entity.type
_entity.pdbx_description
1 polymer ?
#
loop_
_entity_poly.entity_id
_entity_poly.type
_entity_poly.pdbx_seq_one_letter_code
_entity_poly.pdbx_strand_id
1 'polypeptide(L)'
;FTHLMYGLDGVHQFQFRQLDERRVLLKYVRDSGFAAVAVEVRLRELTREIERYLGEQVTVQIEEVPEIHPTASGKHRFTISDLSFANV
;
A
#
# COMPACT_ATOMS: atom_id res chain seq x y z
N PHE A 1 -3.25 -5.31 7.58
CA PHE A 1 -2.84 -5.19 6.16
C PHE A 1 -1.41 -5.67 5.92
N THR A 2 -0.42 -5.31 6.75
CA THR A 2 0.99 -5.69 6.52
C THR A 2 1.22 -7.20 6.33
N HIS A 3 0.48 -8.06 7.05
CA HIS A 3 0.57 -9.51 6.88
C HIS A 3 0.11 -10.01 5.50
N LEU A 4 -0.76 -9.27 4.81
CA LEU A 4 -1.23 -9.61 3.46
C LEU A 4 -0.15 -9.36 2.39
N MET A 5 0.88 -8.59 2.74
CA MET A 5 2.04 -8.33 1.88
C MET A 5 3.16 -9.36 2.07
N TYR A 6 3.11 -10.17 3.13
CA TYR A 6 4.14 -11.18 3.39
C TYR A 6 4.00 -12.34 2.40
N GLY A 7 5.08 -12.64 1.68
CA GLY A 7 5.07 -13.66 0.63
C GLY A 7 4.44 -13.20 -0.68
N LEU A 8 4.22 -11.88 -0.86
CA LEU A 8 3.82 -11.34 -2.15
C LEU A 8 5.01 -11.28 -3.09
N ASP A 9 5.13 -12.31 -3.92
CA ASP A 9 6.14 -12.38 -4.97
C ASP A 9 6.04 -11.18 -5.92
N GLY A 10 7.19 -10.62 -6.30
CA GLY A 10 7.27 -9.49 -7.22
C GLY A 10 7.13 -8.10 -6.61
N VAL A 11 6.98 -7.99 -5.29
CA VAL A 11 7.00 -6.71 -4.56
C VAL A 11 8.24 -6.62 -3.69
N HIS A 12 9.15 -5.72 -4.05
CA HIS A 12 10.40 -5.48 -3.34
C HIS A 12 10.20 -4.60 -2.10
N GLN A 13 9.39 -3.54 -2.21
CA GLN A 13 9.03 -2.65 -1.11
C GLN A 13 7.56 -2.28 -1.20
N PHE A 14 6.96 -1.95 -0.06
CA PHE A 14 5.59 -1.44 -0.03
C PHE A 14 5.38 -0.44 1.11
N GLN A 15 4.39 0.43 0.92
CA GLN A 15 3.94 1.36 1.94
C GLN A 15 2.45 1.65 1.77
N PHE A 16 1.71 1.49 2.86
CA PHE A 16 0.35 1.99 2.98
C PHE A 16 0.38 3.43 3.48
N ARG A 17 -0.28 4.35 2.78
CA ARG A 17 -0.55 5.71 3.23
C ARG A 17 -2.05 5.90 3.36
N GLN A 18 -2.52 6.08 4.59
CA GLN A 18 -3.90 6.50 4.82
C GLN A 18 -3.98 8.01 4.62
N LEU A 19 -4.68 8.43 3.57
CA LEU A 19 -4.80 9.84 3.18
C LEU A 19 -5.95 10.52 3.92
N ASP A 20 -7.04 9.78 4.17
CA ASP A 20 -8.17 10.20 5.02
C ASP A 20 -8.95 8.98 5.55
N GLU A 21 -10.15 9.18 6.10
CA GLU A 21 -11.00 8.10 6.63
C GLU A 21 -11.47 7.07 5.59
N ARG A 22 -11.44 7.39 4.29
CA ARG A 22 -11.98 6.57 3.20
C ARG A 22 -10.98 6.27 2.10
N ARG A 23 -9.77 6.82 2.15
CA ARG A 23 -8.75 6.65 1.11
C ARG A 23 -7.46 6.10 1.68
N VAL A 24 -7.04 4.96 1.14
CA VAL A 24 -5.74 4.35 1.40
C VAL A 24 -4.98 4.23 0.09
N LEU A 25 -3.71 4.60 0.10
CA LEU A 25 -2.80 4.46 -1.03
C LEU A 25 -1.77 3.37 -0.71
N LEU A 26 -1.71 2.33 -1.52
CA LEU A 26 -0.66 1.33 -1.51
C LEU A 26 0.39 1.71 -2.57
N LYS A 27 1.54 2.22 -2.10
CA LYS A 27 2.73 2.37 -2.94
C LYS A 27 3.54 1.08 -2.92
N TYR A 28 4.08 0.68 -4.06
CA TYR A 28 4.97 -0.47 -4.12
C TYR A 28 6.12 -0.28 -5.10
N VAL A 29 7.24 -0.94 -4.82
CA VAL A 29 8.38 -1.08 -5.74
C VAL A 29 8.34 -2.51 -6.28
N ARG A 30 8.29 -2.66 -7.60
CA ARG A 30 8.30 -3.97 -8.24
C ARG A 30 9.69 -4.59 -8.21
N ASP A 31 9.75 -5.89 -7.99
CA ASP A 31 10.98 -6.65 -8.19
C ASP A 31 11.23 -6.87 -9.69
N SER A 32 12.44 -6.55 -10.14
CA SER A 32 12.90 -6.68 -11.53
C SER A 32 12.72 -8.08 -12.14
N GLY A 33 12.64 -9.14 -11.32
CA GLY A 33 12.43 -10.51 -11.78
C GLY A 33 11.00 -10.86 -12.18
N PHE A 34 10.02 -9.96 -11.96
CA PHE A 34 8.60 -10.26 -12.13
C PHE A 34 7.93 -9.45 -13.24
N ALA A 35 7.10 -10.14 -14.04
CA ALA A 35 6.29 -9.52 -15.06
C ALA A 35 5.23 -8.60 -14.42
N ALA A 36 5.11 -7.37 -14.93
CA ALA A 36 4.18 -6.36 -14.41
C ALA A 36 2.74 -6.86 -14.28
N VAL A 37 2.27 -7.60 -15.30
CA VAL A 37 0.91 -8.16 -15.33
C VAL A 37 0.64 -9.13 -14.17
N ALA A 38 1.62 -9.96 -13.80
CA ALA A 38 1.46 -10.94 -12.72
C ALA A 38 1.34 -10.24 -11.35
N VAL A 39 2.16 -9.21 -11.14
CA VAL A 39 2.16 -8.41 -9.92
C VAL A 39 0.85 -7.62 -9.80
N GLU A 40 0.38 -7.01 -10.89
CA GLU A 40 -0.89 -6.28 -10.91
C GLU A 40 -2.10 -7.14 -10.54
N VAL A 41 -2.22 -8.35 -11.09
CA VAL A 41 -3.32 -9.26 -10.77
C VAL A 41 -3.37 -9.54 -9.27
N ARG A 42 -2.20 -9.83 -8.68
CA ARG A 42 -2.11 -10.17 -7.27
C ARG A 42 -2.38 -8.96 -6.36
N LEU A 43 -1.91 -7.77 -6.75
CA LEU A 43 -2.21 -6.52 -6.06
C LEU A 43 -3.70 -6.16 -6.10
N ARG A 44 -4.41 -6.47 -7.20
CA ARG A 44 -5.87 -6.26 -7.28
C ARG A 44 -6.64 -7.20 -6.36
N GLU A 45 -6.23 -8.47 -6.26
CA GLU A 45 -6.83 -9.43 -5.31
C GLU A 45 -6.67 -8.97 -3.87
N LEU A 46 -5.44 -8.58 -3.53
CA LEU A 46 -5.09 -8.00 -2.23
C LEU A 46 -5.94 -6.77 -1.91
N THR A 47 -6.08 -5.85 -2.87
CA THR A 47 -6.85 -4.61 -2.71
C THR A 47 -8.30 -4.91 -2.34
N ARG A 48 -8.93 -5.86 -3.02
CA ARG A 48 -10.29 -6.31 -2.69
C ARG A 48 -10.39 -6.93 -1.30
N GLU A 49 -9.35 -7.62 -0.84
CA GLU A 49 -9.31 -8.14 0.52
C GLU A 49 -9.18 -7.01 1.55
N ILE A 50 -8.30 -6.04 1.31
CA ILE A 50 -8.14 -4.86 2.16
C ILE A 50 -9.45 -4.06 2.26
N GLU A 51 -10.12 -3.82 1.14
CA GLU A 51 -11.41 -3.13 1.08
C GLU A 51 -12.50 -3.89 1.84
N ARG A 52 -12.56 -5.22 1.72
CA ARG A 52 -13.48 -6.05 2.53
C ARG A 52 -13.21 -5.93 4.03
N TYR A 53 -11.94 -5.88 4.44
CA TYR A 53 -11.58 -5.72 5.85
C TYR A 53 -11.88 -4.31 6.40
N LEU A 54 -11.71 -3.28 5.57
CA LEU A 54 -11.91 -1.88 5.96
C LEU A 54 -13.36 -1.40 5.82
N GLY A 55 -14.18 -2.15 5.08
CA GLY A 55 -15.57 -1.84 4.79
C GLY A 55 -15.74 -1.15 3.44
N GLU A 56 -16.94 -1.27 2.87
CA GLU A 56 -17.28 -0.88 1.49
C GLU A 56 -17.09 0.63 1.19
N GLN A 57 -16.89 1.45 2.22
CA GLN A 57 -16.68 2.90 2.07
C GLN A 57 -15.22 3.29 1.90
N VAL A 58 -14.27 2.36 2.06
CA VAL A 58 -12.85 2.61 1.90
C VAL A 58 -12.40 2.18 0.52
N THR A 59 -11.73 3.08 -0.19
CA THR A 59 -11.11 2.82 -1.50
C THR A 59 -9.60 2.69 -1.34
N VAL A 60 -9.05 1.63 -1.94
CA VAL A 60 -7.60 1.41 -1.96
C VAL A 60 -7.04 1.70 -3.36
N GLN A 61 -6.19 2.70 -3.46
CA GLN A 61 -5.47 3.06 -4.68
C GLN A 61 -4.10 2.38 -4.71
N ILE A 62 -3.62 1.97 -5.88
CA ILE A 62 -2.34 1.29 -6.05
C ILE A 62 -1.45 2.13 -6.96
N GLU A 63 -0.19 2.32 -6.55
CA GLU A 63 0.80 3.10 -7.30
C GLU A 63 2.15 2.37 -7.31
N GLU A 64 2.64 1.99 -8.49
CA GLU A 64 4.03 1.55 -8.68
C GLU A 64 4.94 2.78 -8.63
N VAL A 65 5.96 2.75 -7.77
CA VAL A 65 6.95 3.82 -7.64
C VAL A 65 8.37 3.26 -7.81
N PRO A 66 9.33 4.06 -8.30
CA PRO A 66 10.70 3.59 -8.49
C PRO A 66 11.40 3.31 -7.16
N GLU A 67 11.05 4.03 -6.09
CA GLU A 67 11.63 3.87 -4.75
C GLU A 67 10.65 4.36 -3.68
N ILE A 68 10.70 3.76 -2.48
CA ILE A 68 10.03 4.27 -1.29
C ILE A 68 11.10 4.71 -0.29
N HIS A 69 11.32 6.02 -0.22
CA HIS A 69 12.32 6.57 0.69
C HIS A 69 11.92 6.32 2.16
N PRO A 70 12.90 6.04 3.04
CA PRO A 70 12.66 5.93 4.46
C PRO A 70 12.16 7.25 5.05
N THR A 71 11.45 7.17 6.17
CA THR A 71 10.96 8.40 6.83
C THR A 71 12.12 9.20 7.43
N ALA A 72 11.90 10.46 7.84
CA ALA A 72 12.94 11.36 8.35
C ALA A 72 13.81 10.79 9.50
N SER A 73 13.34 9.75 10.20
CA SER A 73 14.12 9.02 11.22
C SER A 73 14.98 7.87 10.66
N GLY A 74 15.06 7.72 9.33
CA GLY A 74 15.76 6.62 8.64
C GLY A 74 15.01 5.28 8.66
N LYS A 75 13.86 5.18 9.34
CA LYS A 75 13.09 3.93 9.45
C LYS A 75 12.15 3.75 8.25
N HIS A 76 12.16 2.55 7.67
CA HIS A 76 11.09 2.11 6.78
C HIS A 76 9.80 1.95 7.58
N ARG A 77 8.81 2.79 7.26
CA ARG A 77 7.45 2.65 7.78
C ARG A 77 6.57 2.05 6.70
N PHE A 78 6.08 0.84 6.97
CA PHE A 78 5.13 0.13 6.12
C PHE A 78 3.74 0.78 6.12
N THR A 79 3.44 1.61 7.13
CA THR A 79 2.17 2.33 7.24
C THR A 79 2.42 3.75 7.74
N ILE A 80 1.83 4.73 7.05
CA ILE A 80 1.81 6.14 7.41
C ILE A 80 0.35 6.60 7.38
N SER A 81 -0.08 7.32 8.41
CA SER A 81 -1.40 7.95 8.42
C SER A 81 -1.21 9.46 8.36
N ASP A 82 -1.68 10.08 7.28
CA ASP A 82 -1.59 11.51 7.03
C ASP A 82 -2.87 12.25 7.49
N LEU A 83 -3.58 11.67 8.47
CA LEU A 83 -4.83 12.22 8.98
C LEU A 83 -4.57 13.58 9.63
N SER A 84 -5.09 14.65 9.03
CA SER A 84 -5.19 15.95 9.66
C SER A 84 -6.47 16.01 10.48
N PHE A 85 -6.38 16.11 11.80
CA PHE A 85 -7.52 16.50 12.62
C PHE A 85 -7.77 17.99 12.40
N ALA A 86 -8.87 18.34 11.72
CA ALA A 86 -9.41 19.68 11.87
C ALA A 86 -10.01 19.74 13.28
N ASN A 87 -9.39 20.54 14.16
CA ASN A 87 -9.99 20.86 15.47
C ASN A 87 -11.34 21.52 15.21
N VAL A 88 -12.41 20.86 15.63
CA VAL A 88 -13.75 21.46 15.79
C VAL A 88 -13.88 21.93 17.22
#